data_AF-A0A066RTD4-F1
#
_entry.id   AF-A0A066RTD4-F1
#
_cell.length_a   1.000
_cell.length_b   1.000
_cell.length_c   1.000
_cell.angle_alpha   90.00
_cell.angle_beta   90.00
_cell.angle_gamma   90.00
#
_symmetry.space_group_name_H-M   'P 1'
#
loop_
_entity.id
_entity.type
_entity.pdbx_description
1 polymer ?
#
loop_
_entity_poly.entity_id
_entity_poly.type
_entity_poly.pdbx_seq_one_letter_code
_entity_poly.pdbx_strand_id
1 'polypeptide(L)'
;MEIIVKKVMKVAIAFVFSLSACFANAASHYISGKITNITAIEGALLIMVDNGNIPDHCKGTPYNWLKIKQENTTMVSVVLTQWASNNRTATVYTSGIENAGSYCLVTQVDPLG
;
A
#
# COMPACT_ATOMS: atom_id res chain seq x y z
N MET A 1 -23.54 9.62 -51.17
CA MET A 1 -22.66 8.49 -50.77
C MET A 1 -21.56 8.94 -49.80
N GLU A 2 -20.83 10.04 -50.07
CA GLU A 2 -19.79 10.57 -49.15
C GLU A 2 -20.25 10.87 -47.70
N ILE A 3 -21.48 11.38 -47.51
CA ILE A 3 -21.99 11.77 -46.19
C ILE A 3 -22.17 10.56 -45.26
N ILE A 4 -22.57 9.41 -45.83
CA ILE A 4 -22.77 8.16 -45.09
C ILE A 4 -21.42 7.60 -44.63
N VAL A 5 -20.40 7.62 -45.50
CA VAL A 5 -19.04 7.15 -45.19
C VAL A 5 -18.41 7.97 -44.05
N LYS A 6 -18.56 9.30 -44.06
CA LYS A 6 -18.06 10.17 -42.98
C LYS A 6 -18.75 9.93 -41.64
N LYS A 7 -20.04 9.57 -41.65
CA LYS A 7 -20.83 9.26 -40.45
C LYS A 7 -20.45 7.90 -39.85
N VAL A 8 -20.27 6.89 -40.71
CA VAL A 8 -19.79 5.55 -40.31
C VAL A 8 -18.36 5.61 -39.78
N MET A 9 -17.48 6.43 -40.38
CA MET A 9 -16.10 6.61 -39.90
C MET A 9 -16.03 7.28 -38.52
N LYS A 10 -16.87 8.28 -38.25
CA LYS A 10 -16.95 8.91 -36.92
C LYS A 10 -17.48 7.94 -35.85
N VAL A 11 -18.45 7.11 -36.19
CA VAL A 11 -19.00 6.08 -35.29
C VAL A 11 -17.96 4.98 -35.02
N ALA A 12 -17.23 4.56 -36.04
CA ALA A 12 -16.16 3.57 -35.90
C ALA A 12 -15.02 4.10 -34.99
N ILE A 13 -14.62 5.37 -35.14
CA ILE A 13 -13.61 5.99 -34.28
C ILE A 13 -14.09 6.07 -32.84
N ALA A 14 -15.34 6.49 -32.60
CA ALA A 14 -15.91 6.53 -31.25
C ALA A 14 -16.00 5.14 -30.59
N PHE A 15 -16.29 4.10 -31.39
CA PHE A 15 -16.37 2.72 -30.92
C PHE A 15 -14.98 2.16 -30.53
N VAL A 16 -13.93 2.47 -31.29
CA VAL A 16 -12.56 2.06 -30.98
C VAL A 16 -12.05 2.69 -29.66
N PHE A 17 -12.39 3.95 -29.38
CA PHE A 17 -12.02 4.59 -28.11
C PHE A 17 -12.72 3.98 -26.88
N SER A 18 -13.91 3.39 -27.04
CA SER A 18 -14.64 2.74 -25.94
C SER A 18 -14.08 1.36 -25.53
N LEU A 19 -13.26 0.74 -26.38
CA LEU A 19 -12.66 -0.58 -26.10
C LEU A 19 -11.33 -0.49 -25.31
N SER A 20 -10.81 0.72 -25.08
CA SER A 20 -9.59 0.96 -24.29
C SER A 20 -9.85 1.19 -22.80
N ALA A 21 -10.90 0.60 -22.23
CA ALA A 21 -11.04 0.54 -20.78
C ALA A 21 -9.97 -0.42 -20.21
N CYS A 22 -8.78 0.13 -19.94
CA CYS A 22 -7.70 -0.60 -19.28
C CYS A 22 -8.20 -1.16 -17.93
N PHE A 23 -8.00 -2.45 -17.71
CA PHE A 23 -8.16 -3.09 -16.42
C PHE A 23 -7.10 -2.55 -15.45
N ALA A 24 -7.42 -1.46 -14.75
CA ALA A 24 -6.61 -0.97 -13.64
C ALA A 24 -6.81 -1.91 -12.44
N ASN A 25 -5.90 -2.87 -12.26
CA ASN A 25 -5.82 -3.64 -11.02
C ASN A 25 -5.16 -2.76 -9.95
N ALA A 26 -5.94 -2.12 -9.10
CA ALA A 26 -5.41 -1.47 -7.90
C ALA A 26 -5.04 -2.56 -6.89
N ALA A 27 -3.76 -2.73 -6.60
CA ALA A 27 -3.32 -3.62 -5.52
C ALA A 27 -3.83 -3.08 -4.17
N SER A 28 -4.06 -3.97 -3.19
CA SER A 28 -4.38 -3.52 -1.84
C SER A 28 -3.23 -2.66 -1.31
N HIS A 29 -3.52 -1.46 -0.80
CA HIS A 29 -2.50 -0.54 -0.26
C HIS A 29 -2.39 -0.56 1.26
N TYR A 30 -3.07 -1.50 1.91
CA TYR A 30 -3.13 -1.58 3.36
C TYR A 30 -3.30 -3.02 3.85
N ILE A 31 -3.03 -3.20 5.14
CA ILE A 31 -3.35 -4.41 5.89
C ILE A 31 -3.93 -4.02 7.25
N SER A 32 -4.99 -4.70 7.68
CA SER A 32 -5.53 -4.55 9.04
C SER A 32 -5.20 -5.80 9.84
N GLY A 33 -4.82 -5.63 11.10
CA GLY A 33 -4.42 -6.74 11.94
C GLY A 33 -3.78 -6.34 13.24
N LYS A 34 -3.26 -7.32 13.98
CA LYS A 34 -2.48 -7.10 15.20
C LYS A 34 -1.01 -6.94 14.87
N ILE A 35 -0.38 -5.90 15.40
CA ILE A 35 1.07 -5.74 15.42
C ILE A 35 1.65 -6.84 16.34
N THR A 36 2.33 -7.81 15.73
CA THR A 36 2.85 -9.00 16.43
C THR A 36 4.29 -8.82 16.88
N ASN A 37 5.06 -7.96 16.21
CA ASN A 37 6.46 -7.71 16.53
C ASN A 37 6.89 -6.29 16.14
N ILE A 38 7.84 -5.74 16.89
CA ILE A 38 8.52 -4.49 16.57
C ILE A 38 10.03 -4.65 16.79
N THR A 39 10.83 -4.00 15.96
CA THR A 39 12.28 -3.86 16.19
C THR A 39 12.76 -2.50 15.70
N ALA A 40 13.75 -1.94 16.37
CA ALA A 40 14.36 -0.68 15.97
C ALA A 40 15.68 -0.95 15.25
N ILE A 41 15.88 -0.25 14.13
CA ILE A 41 17.13 -0.23 13.38
C ILE A 41 17.58 1.23 13.22
N GLU A 42 18.80 1.44 12.71
CA GLU A 42 19.24 2.80 12.38
C GLU A 42 18.25 3.47 11.40
N GLY A 43 17.73 4.63 11.80
CA GLY A 43 16.83 5.45 10.98
C GLY A 43 15.42 4.91 10.78
N ALA A 44 14.97 3.84 11.46
CA ALA A 44 13.61 3.34 11.33
C ALA A 44 13.13 2.44 12.48
N LEU A 45 11.81 2.37 12.63
CA LEU A 45 11.11 1.31 13.35
C LEU A 45 10.55 0.32 12.34
N LEU A 46 10.78 -0.98 12.55
CA LEU A 46 10.16 -2.06 11.77
C LEU A 46 9.00 -2.68 12.55
N ILE A 47 7.93 -3.01 11.84
CA ILE A 47 6.74 -3.65 12.41
C ILE A 47 6.32 -4.88 11.58
N MET A 48 5.74 -5.88 12.24
CA MET A 48 5.01 -6.98 11.60
C MET A 48 3.53 -6.92 11.98
N VAL A 49 2.65 -7.18 11.02
CA VAL A 49 1.19 -7.27 11.21
C VAL A 49 0.72 -8.68 10.83
N ASP A 50 -0.21 -9.26 11.60
CA ASP A 50 -0.95 -10.50 11.32
C ASP A 50 -0.14 -11.64 10.67
N ASN A 51 0.65 -12.34 11.49
CA ASN A 51 1.44 -13.53 11.09
C ASN A 51 2.26 -13.36 9.79
N GLY A 52 2.65 -12.12 9.45
CA GLY A 52 3.48 -11.83 8.29
C GLY A 52 2.71 -11.75 6.98
N ASN A 53 1.40 -11.49 6.99
CA ASN A 53 0.74 -11.11 5.76
C ASN A 53 1.11 -9.67 5.38
N ILE A 54 1.24 -9.38 4.09
CA ILE A 54 1.57 -8.04 3.59
C ILE A 54 0.76 -7.72 2.33
N PRO A 55 0.52 -6.44 2.04
CA PRO A 55 -0.09 -6.04 0.79
C PRO A 55 0.68 -6.55 -0.44
N ASP A 56 -0.02 -6.80 -1.56
CA ASP A 56 0.57 -7.39 -2.76
C ASP A 56 1.74 -6.57 -3.33
N HIS A 57 1.67 -5.24 -3.27
CA HIS A 57 2.74 -4.33 -3.71
C HIS A 57 3.94 -4.25 -2.76
N CYS A 58 3.86 -4.93 -1.61
CA CYS A 58 4.97 -5.12 -0.68
C CYS A 58 5.67 -6.49 -0.84
N LYS A 59 5.19 -7.37 -1.73
CA LYS A 59 5.77 -8.70 -1.94
C LYS A 59 7.26 -8.59 -2.30
N GLY A 60 8.09 -9.30 -1.53
CA GLY A 60 9.56 -9.24 -1.64
C GLY A 60 10.24 -8.55 -0.45
N THR A 61 9.48 -7.92 0.46
CA THR A 61 10.03 -7.40 1.71
C THR A 61 10.57 -8.55 2.59
N PRO A 62 11.81 -8.47 3.13
CA PRO A 62 12.36 -9.52 3.97
C PRO A 62 11.51 -9.79 5.20
N TYR A 63 11.16 -11.06 5.41
CA TYR A 63 10.42 -11.53 6.58
C TYR A 63 9.13 -10.75 6.87
N ASN A 64 8.51 -10.17 5.83
CA ASN A 64 7.26 -9.43 5.95
C ASN A 64 7.32 -8.19 6.86
N TRP A 65 8.52 -7.64 7.07
CA TRP A 65 8.72 -6.40 7.82
C TRP A 65 8.23 -5.19 7.03
N LEU A 66 7.53 -4.29 7.73
CA LEU A 66 7.13 -2.97 7.25
C LEU A 66 7.97 -1.90 7.95
N LYS A 67 8.44 -0.90 7.21
CA LYS A 67 9.37 0.12 7.67
C LYS A 67 8.66 1.46 7.90
N ILE A 68 8.75 1.96 9.13
CA ILE A 68 8.39 3.33 9.49
C ILE A 68 9.69 4.11 9.64
N LYS A 69 9.92 5.08 8.74
CA LYS A 69 11.13 5.90 8.80
C LYS A 69 11.15 6.78 10.06
N GLN A 70 12.33 7.04 10.61
CA GLN A 70 12.51 7.80 11.85
C GLN A 70 11.93 9.23 11.76
N GLU A 71 11.97 9.86 10.59
CA GLU A 71 11.36 11.17 10.36
C GLU A 71 9.84 11.17 10.57
N ASN A 72 9.20 10.01 10.48
CA ASN A 72 7.77 9.85 10.77
C ASN A 72 7.54 9.64 12.27
N THR A 73 8.09 10.53 13.09
CA THR A 73 8.10 10.42 14.56
C THR A 73 6.72 10.22 15.16
N THR A 74 5.69 10.87 14.61
CA THR A 74 4.30 10.69 15.05
C THR A 74 3.82 9.25 14.88
N MET A 75 4.12 8.60 13.74
CA MET A 75 3.75 7.20 13.52
C MET A 75 4.54 6.26 14.43
N VAL A 76 5.84 6.52 14.62
CA VAL A 76 6.68 5.76 15.56
C VAL A 76 6.09 5.84 16.98
N SER A 77 5.72 7.04 17.44
CA SER A 77 5.10 7.24 18.75
C SER A 77 3.78 6.48 18.87
N VAL A 78 2.90 6.54 17.86
CA VAL A 78 1.63 5.81 17.85
C VAL A 78 1.86 4.30 18.00
N VAL A 79 2.81 3.73 17.25
CA VAL A 79 3.13 2.29 17.34
C VAL A 79 3.71 1.93 18.71
N LEU A 80 4.63 2.72 19.24
CA LEU A 80 5.23 2.46 20.55
C LEU A 80 4.19 2.54 21.68
N THR A 81 3.27 3.51 21.61
CA THR A 81 2.16 3.64 22.56
C THR A 81 1.19 2.45 22.47
N GLN A 82 0.83 2.03 21.26
CA GLN A 82 0.02 0.82 21.03
C GLN A 82 0.70 -0.43 21.60
N TRP A 83 2.00 -0.58 21.36
CA TRP A 83 2.78 -1.70 21.86
C TRP A 83 2.80 -1.76 23.39
N ALA A 84 3.10 -0.62 24.03
CA ALA A 84 3.20 -0.47 25.47
C ALA A 84 1.84 -0.63 26.19
N SER A 85 0.75 -0.16 25.56
CA SER A 85 -0.62 -0.30 26.10
C SER A 85 -1.24 -1.67 25.87
N ASN A 86 -0.54 -2.57 25.17
CA ASN A 86 -1.07 -3.85 24.69
C ASN A 86 -2.29 -3.73 23.74
N ASN A 87 -2.61 -2.52 23.28
CA ASN A 87 -3.59 -2.28 22.23
C ASN A 87 -2.88 -2.25 20.88
N ARG A 88 -2.73 -3.42 20.26
CA ARG A 88 -1.86 -3.61 19.09
C ARG A 88 -2.61 -3.77 17.77
N THR A 89 -3.93 -3.59 17.77
CA THR A 89 -4.72 -3.73 16.54
C THR A 89 -4.63 -2.43 15.73
N ALA A 90 -4.28 -2.53 14.46
CA ALA A 90 -4.16 -1.36 13.59
C ALA A 90 -4.41 -1.70 12.12
N THR A 91 -4.80 -0.70 11.36
CA THR A 91 -4.69 -0.69 9.90
C THR A 91 -3.41 0.05 9.51
N VAL A 92 -2.56 -0.62 8.74
CA VAL A 92 -1.27 -0.09 8.26
C VAL A 92 -1.35 0.10 6.76
N TYR A 93 -1.11 1.33 6.30
CA TYR A 93 -1.09 1.69 4.88
C TYR A 93 0.35 1.78 4.40
N THR A 94 0.60 1.36 3.16
CA THR A 94 1.95 1.25 2.61
C THR A 94 2.05 1.77 1.18
N SER A 95 3.22 2.30 0.82
CA SER A 95 3.51 2.83 -0.53
C SER A 95 4.30 1.89 -1.43
N GLY A 96 4.68 0.70 -0.94
CA GLY A 96 5.47 -0.29 -1.67
C GLY A 96 6.91 -0.38 -1.17
N ILE A 97 7.71 -1.23 -1.81
CA ILE A 97 9.12 -1.41 -1.48
C ILE A 97 9.91 -0.16 -1.87
N GLU A 98 10.76 0.31 -0.96
CA GLU A 98 11.66 1.45 -1.22
C GLU A 98 12.60 1.12 -2.38
N ASN A 99 12.70 1.97 -3.42
CA ASN A 99 13.49 1.72 -4.63
C ASN A 99 14.99 1.37 -4.37
N ALA A 100 15.52 1.71 -3.19
CA ALA A 100 16.88 1.42 -2.75
C ALA A 100 16.95 0.62 -1.43
N GLY A 101 15.80 0.19 -0.89
CA GLY A 101 15.69 -0.52 0.38
C GLY A 101 15.00 -1.87 0.20
N SER A 102 15.22 -2.78 1.13
CA SER A 102 14.54 -4.09 1.08
C SER A 102 13.12 -4.05 1.65
N TYR A 103 12.72 -2.98 2.35
CA TYR A 103 11.48 -2.97 3.14
C TYR A 103 10.33 -2.20 2.48
N CYS A 104 9.10 -2.67 2.70
CA CYS A 104 7.91 -1.93 2.34
C CYS A 104 7.67 -0.74 3.27
N LEU A 105 7.45 0.44 2.71
CA LEU A 105 7.31 1.68 3.48
C LEU A 105 5.89 1.84 4.00
N VAL A 106 5.79 2.18 5.28
CA VAL A 106 4.54 2.58 5.94
C VAL A 106 4.32 4.08 5.75
N THR A 107 3.12 4.42 5.29
CA THR A 107 2.68 5.81 5.10
C THR A 107 1.69 6.27 6.15
N GLN A 108 0.96 5.35 6.78
CA GLN A 108 0.01 5.63 7.84
C GLN A 108 -0.16 4.42 8.76
N VAL A 109 -0.35 4.68 10.05
CA VAL A 109 -0.78 3.70 11.05
C VAL A 109 -2.06 4.22 11.70
N ASP A 110 -3.14 3.46 11.58
CA ASP A 110 -4.46 3.77 12.13
C ASP A 110 -4.81 2.78 13.25
N PRO A 111 -4.73 3.18 14.53
CA PRO A 111 -5.07 2.32 15.66
C PRO A 111 -6.57 1.94 15.64
N LEU A 112 -6.87 0.65 15.75
CA LEU A 112 -8.22 0.15 15.91
C LEU A 112 -8.38 -0.23 17.40
N GLY A 113 -9.12 0.62 18.13
CA GLY A 113 -9.21 0.60 19.60
C GLY A 113 -9.47 -0.75 20.27
#